data_AF-A0A4Q2X098-F1
#
_entry.id   AF-A0A4Q2X098-F1
#
_cell.length_a   1.000
_cell.length_b   1.000
_cell.length_c   1.000
_cell.angle_alpha   90.00
_cell.angle_beta   90.00
_cell.angle_gamma   90.00
#
_symmetry.space_group_name_H-M   'P 1'
#
loop_
_entity.id
_entity.type
_entity.pdbx_description
1 polymer ?
#
loop_
_entity_poly.entity_id
_entity_poly.type
_entity_poly.pdbx_seq_one_letter_code
_entity_poly.pdbx_strand_id
1 'polypeptide(L)'
;DMHRSGEHPHISVEDRVFVETIGGDLTIKVEDNTATGQGIYSEPVEDPDQTLDDAEVMYAILGPLVLLRILPYRETKHRFLVFNGKTREVHRLDGIGQSCVLLPEDQGILFANGYALATGEVKTFETGHSGLRFERRIIAGNGEDTMFVFYQRNSGHYVLFSYNVIAQTVETPIVCNGFGLDAEGIMVLFQAPEQAQKHHALQVWRTPYVLDSTTSVPQEKRDSLLFKIGNSTLVRGMAEAREILILLGKGDTYADVYLELVRRTREVLDGYFWLKEDAARKLSEPLDAIHAAANSAIDEFDKVVKLRQATASRTAEVQAATEKLLTAVRGSAPDDIRGFVRHLADLRLRRGEIIGLRELRYSDNALIEDLDKRVSEATDAVSEKTVQFLLQEKALDPYRLAIETQRESLAKITKTAEADETGKGLDQAGSELELLIDIVGNLRIQDATQTTAIIESISSLYATLNG
;
A
#
# COMPACT_ATOMS: atom_id res chain seq x y z
N ASP A 1 -21.15 11.37 -15.14
CA ASP A 1 -21.42 10.08 -15.81
C ASP A 1 -20.88 8.99 -14.92
N MET A 2 -21.72 8.03 -14.53
CA MET A 2 -21.37 6.93 -13.63
C MET A 2 -20.71 5.77 -14.40
N HIS A 3 -20.98 5.62 -15.69
CA HIS A 3 -20.39 4.54 -16.46
C HIS A 3 -18.98 4.90 -16.91
N ARG A 4 -18.04 3.99 -16.69
CA ARG A 4 -16.65 4.05 -17.17
C ARG A 4 -16.49 3.03 -18.29
N SER A 5 -16.10 3.50 -19.46
CA SER A 5 -15.90 2.66 -20.65
C SER A 5 -14.44 2.18 -20.74
N GLY A 6 -14.21 0.98 -21.28
CA GLY A 6 -12.87 0.41 -21.47
C GLY A 6 -12.94 -1.09 -21.78
N GLU A 7 -11.84 -1.82 -21.58
CA GLU A 7 -11.78 -3.28 -21.75
C GLU A 7 -12.58 -4.02 -20.66
N HIS A 8 -12.53 -3.49 -19.44
CA HIS A 8 -13.35 -3.88 -18.28
C HIS A 8 -14.21 -2.69 -17.83
N PRO A 9 -15.31 -2.37 -18.54
CA PRO A 9 -16.17 -1.26 -18.17
C PRO A 9 -16.83 -1.53 -16.80
N HIS A 10 -17.17 -0.47 -16.08
CA HIS A 10 -17.78 -0.58 -14.75
C HIS A 10 -18.61 0.67 -14.39
N ILE A 11 -19.44 0.55 -13.35
CA ILE A 11 -20.25 1.63 -12.77
C ILE A 11 -19.49 2.23 -11.59
N SER A 12 -19.12 3.51 -11.67
CA SER A 12 -18.56 4.29 -10.56
C SER A 12 -19.68 4.73 -9.60
N VAL A 13 -19.57 4.31 -8.35
CA VAL A 13 -20.38 4.80 -7.24
C VAL A 13 -19.57 5.88 -6.53
N GLU A 14 -19.80 7.13 -6.92
CA GLU A 14 -19.25 8.34 -6.30
C GLU A 14 -17.70 8.37 -6.29
N ASP A 15 -17.08 7.70 -7.25
CA ASP A 15 -15.63 7.51 -7.36
C ASP A 15 -14.99 6.87 -6.10
N ARG A 16 -15.79 6.13 -5.33
CA ARG A 16 -15.36 5.40 -4.12
C ARG A 16 -15.26 3.90 -4.32
N VAL A 17 -16.19 3.34 -5.09
CA VAL A 17 -16.29 1.91 -5.35
C VAL A 17 -16.86 1.71 -6.74
N PHE A 18 -16.36 0.70 -7.44
CA PHE A 18 -16.70 0.43 -8.82
C PHE A 18 -17.35 -0.95 -8.94
N VAL A 19 -18.45 -1.03 -9.66
CA VAL A 19 -19.26 -2.24 -9.82
C VAL A 19 -19.17 -2.73 -11.25
N GLU A 20 -18.77 -3.97 -11.42
CA GLU A 20 -18.69 -4.68 -12.70
C GLU A 20 -19.66 -5.87 -12.65
N THR A 21 -20.47 -6.07 -13.68
CA THR A 21 -21.40 -7.22 -13.79
C THR A 21 -21.17 -8.04 -15.06
N ILE A 22 -20.03 -7.89 -15.72
CA ILE A 22 -19.75 -8.53 -17.01
C ILE A 22 -18.89 -9.78 -16.83
N GLY A 23 -18.78 -10.61 -17.86
CA GLY A 23 -17.84 -11.74 -17.85
C GLY A 23 -18.23 -12.89 -16.92
N GLY A 24 -19.50 -12.96 -16.52
CA GLY A 24 -20.04 -14.04 -15.70
C GLY A 24 -19.96 -13.82 -14.19
N ASP A 25 -19.47 -12.67 -13.72
CA ASP A 25 -19.50 -12.33 -12.31
C ASP A 25 -19.99 -10.89 -12.02
N LEU A 26 -20.39 -10.69 -10.77
CA LEU A 26 -20.54 -9.40 -10.13
C LEU A 26 -19.25 -9.15 -9.34
N THR A 27 -18.47 -8.18 -9.80
CA THR A 27 -17.16 -7.81 -9.24
C THR A 27 -17.19 -6.41 -8.66
N ILE A 28 -16.57 -6.23 -7.49
CA ILE A 28 -16.41 -4.92 -6.83
C ILE A 28 -14.94 -4.53 -6.81
N LYS A 29 -14.63 -3.30 -7.25
CA LYS A 29 -13.26 -2.73 -7.29
C LYS A 29 -13.17 -1.45 -6.48
N VAL A 30 -11.95 -1.10 -6.09
CA VAL A 30 -11.61 0.14 -5.35
C VAL A 30 -10.77 1.11 -6.17
N GLU A 31 -10.29 0.69 -7.34
CA GLU A 31 -9.53 1.52 -8.26
C GLU A 31 -10.30 1.67 -9.57
N ASP A 32 -10.26 2.88 -10.14
CA ASP A 32 -10.78 3.17 -11.48
C ASP A 32 -9.80 2.60 -12.51
N ASN A 33 -9.83 1.28 -12.68
CA ASN A 33 -8.98 0.57 -13.63
C ASN A 33 -9.86 -0.27 -14.57
N THR A 34 -9.98 0.21 -15.81
CA THR A 34 -10.67 -0.49 -16.89
C THR A 34 -9.76 -1.44 -17.67
N ALA A 35 -8.47 -1.53 -17.33
CA ALA A 35 -7.50 -2.40 -18.00
C ALA A 35 -7.28 -3.74 -17.28
N THR A 36 -7.73 -3.88 -16.03
CA THR A 36 -7.68 -5.15 -15.29
C THR A 36 -9.04 -5.50 -14.68
N GLY A 37 -9.38 -6.79 -14.66
CA GLY A 37 -10.61 -7.32 -14.07
C GLY A 37 -10.52 -7.67 -12.58
N GLN A 38 -9.40 -7.43 -11.90
CA GLN A 38 -9.24 -7.86 -10.50
C GLN A 38 -10.03 -6.94 -9.56
N GLY A 39 -11.03 -7.52 -8.88
CA GLY A 39 -11.76 -6.87 -7.79
C GLY A 39 -11.38 -7.39 -6.41
N ILE A 40 -11.84 -6.67 -5.39
CA ILE A 40 -11.72 -7.05 -3.98
C ILE A 40 -12.84 -8.02 -3.54
N TYR A 41 -13.84 -8.21 -4.40
CA TYR A 41 -14.94 -9.14 -4.21
C TYR A 41 -15.49 -9.56 -5.58
N SER A 42 -15.84 -10.83 -5.72
CA SER A 42 -16.48 -11.37 -6.92
C SER A 42 -17.43 -12.52 -6.53
N GLU A 43 -18.57 -12.60 -7.21
CA GLU A 43 -19.49 -13.73 -7.15
C GLU A 43 -20.20 -13.94 -8.48
N PRO A 44 -20.47 -15.19 -8.88
CA PRO A 44 -21.02 -15.49 -10.20
C PRO A 44 -22.41 -14.89 -10.40
N VAL A 45 -22.76 -14.58 -11.64
CA VAL A 45 -24.10 -14.14 -12.06
C VAL A 45 -24.79 -15.22 -12.89
N GLU A 46 -26.12 -15.20 -12.96
CA GLU A 46 -26.88 -16.22 -13.70
C GLU A 46 -26.72 -16.10 -15.23
N ASP A 47 -26.61 -14.87 -15.76
CA ASP A 47 -26.45 -14.61 -17.20
C ASP A 47 -25.04 -14.06 -17.48
N PRO A 48 -24.11 -14.87 -18.04
CA PRO A 48 -22.74 -14.44 -18.31
C PRO A 48 -22.61 -13.38 -19.41
N ASP A 49 -23.63 -13.26 -20.27
CA ASP A 49 -23.64 -12.35 -21.41
C ASP A 49 -24.25 -10.98 -21.04
N GLN A 50 -24.60 -10.75 -19.76
CA GLN A 50 -25.14 -9.48 -19.32
C GLN A 50 -24.15 -8.33 -19.52
N THR A 51 -24.68 -7.15 -19.83
CA THR A 51 -23.93 -5.89 -19.88
C THR A 51 -24.18 -5.07 -18.63
N LEU A 52 -23.42 -3.99 -18.43
CA LEU A 52 -23.60 -3.11 -17.26
C LEU A 52 -24.97 -2.44 -17.23
N ASP A 53 -25.51 -2.12 -18.40
CA ASP A 53 -26.81 -1.44 -18.52
C ASP A 53 -27.98 -2.35 -18.15
N ASP A 54 -27.76 -3.68 -18.08
CA ASP A 54 -28.79 -4.67 -17.77
C ASP A 54 -29.01 -4.88 -16.27
N ALA A 55 -28.05 -4.47 -15.42
CA ALA A 55 -28.12 -4.64 -13.97
C ALA A 55 -28.68 -3.39 -13.27
N GLU A 56 -29.55 -3.59 -12.28
CA GLU A 56 -30.02 -2.48 -11.44
C GLU A 56 -29.07 -2.28 -10.25
N VAL A 57 -28.46 -1.11 -10.15
CA VAL A 57 -27.57 -0.73 -9.02
C VAL A 57 -28.18 0.44 -8.27
N MET A 58 -28.49 0.23 -6.99
CA MET A 58 -28.87 1.28 -6.04
C MET A 58 -27.84 1.35 -4.92
N TYR A 59 -27.60 2.53 -4.37
CA TYR A 59 -26.64 2.71 -3.29
C TYR A 59 -27.07 3.72 -2.23
N ALA A 60 -26.42 3.65 -1.07
CA ALA A 60 -26.48 4.65 -0.02
C ALA A 60 -25.09 4.84 0.61
N ILE A 61 -24.70 6.11 0.83
CA ILE A 61 -23.43 6.45 1.48
C ILE A 61 -23.71 6.79 2.95
N LEU A 62 -23.08 6.03 3.85
CA LEU A 62 -23.19 6.18 5.31
C LEU A 62 -21.79 6.35 5.89
N GLY A 63 -21.27 7.58 5.82
CA GLY A 63 -19.89 7.90 6.21
C GLY A 63 -18.88 7.07 5.39
N PRO A 64 -18.09 6.17 6.03
CA PRO A 64 -17.16 5.28 5.34
C PRO A 64 -17.82 4.05 4.72
N LEU A 65 -19.08 3.74 5.04
CA LEU A 65 -19.79 2.59 4.48
C LEU A 65 -20.54 2.98 3.21
N VAL A 66 -20.42 2.17 2.16
CA VAL A 66 -21.24 2.26 0.95
C VAL A 66 -22.09 1.00 0.87
N LEU A 67 -23.40 1.15 1.04
CA LEU A 67 -24.36 0.06 0.89
C LEU A 67 -24.75 -0.01 -0.57
N LEU A 68 -24.69 -1.20 -1.15
CA LEU A 68 -25.06 -1.50 -2.52
C LEU A 68 -26.21 -2.51 -2.52
N ARG A 69 -27.23 -2.23 -3.32
CA ARG A 69 -28.30 -3.16 -3.66
C ARG A 69 -28.25 -3.37 -5.16
N ILE A 70 -27.90 -4.59 -5.56
CA ILE A 70 -27.65 -4.94 -6.96
C ILE A 70 -28.61 -6.04 -7.38
N LEU A 71 -29.30 -5.85 -8.51
CA LEU A 71 -30.05 -6.90 -9.19
C LEU A 71 -29.35 -7.19 -10.52
N PRO A 72 -28.60 -8.30 -10.63
CA PRO A 72 -28.06 -8.71 -11.92
C PRO A 72 -29.18 -9.06 -12.90
N TYR A 73 -28.85 -9.03 -14.19
CA TYR A 73 -29.80 -9.29 -15.26
C TYR A 73 -30.44 -10.67 -15.14
N ARG A 74 -31.76 -10.73 -15.35
CA ARG A 74 -32.60 -11.94 -15.26
C ARG A 74 -32.61 -12.67 -13.91
N GLU A 75 -31.92 -12.15 -12.91
CA GLU A 75 -32.04 -12.65 -11.55
C GLU A 75 -33.29 -12.09 -10.86
N THR A 76 -33.81 -12.82 -9.87
CA THR A 76 -34.99 -12.40 -9.09
C THR A 76 -34.63 -11.92 -7.69
N LYS A 77 -33.37 -12.09 -7.27
CA LYS A 77 -32.90 -11.79 -5.92
C LYS A 77 -31.89 -10.65 -5.97
N HIS A 78 -32.17 -9.60 -5.21
CA HIS A 78 -31.17 -8.57 -4.95
C HIS A 78 -30.04 -9.09 -4.09
N ARG A 79 -28.84 -8.60 -4.37
CA ARG A 79 -27.63 -8.82 -3.58
C ARG A 79 -27.34 -7.55 -2.80
N PHE A 80 -27.13 -7.69 -1.50
CA PHE A 80 -26.85 -6.56 -0.62
C PHE A 80 -25.39 -6.63 -0.20
N LEU A 81 -24.59 -5.68 -0.67
CA LEU A 81 -23.16 -5.60 -0.39
C LEU A 81 -22.88 -4.35 0.44
N VAL A 82 -21.92 -4.44 1.35
CA VAL A 82 -21.42 -3.30 2.12
C VAL A 82 -19.93 -3.18 1.89
N PHE A 83 -19.54 -2.10 1.21
CA PHE A 83 -18.15 -1.70 1.09
C PHE A 83 -17.77 -0.81 2.28
N ASN A 84 -16.64 -1.10 2.93
CA ASN A 84 -16.06 -0.24 3.94
C ASN A 84 -14.82 0.47 3.39
N GLY A 85 -14.92 1.79 3.16
CA GLY A 85 -13.83 2.59 2.61
C GLY A 85 -12.58 2.67 3.50
N LYS A 86 -12.69 2.38 4.81
CA LYS A 86 -11.55 2.35 5.73
C LYS A 86 -10.77 1.04 5.67
N THR A 87 -11.45 -0.10 5.53
CA THR A 87 -10.78 -1.41 5.44
C THR A 87 -10.55 -1.86 3.99
N ARG A 88 -11.22 -1.21 3.03
CA ARG A 88 -11.29 -1.62 1.62
C ARG A 88 -11.84 -3.04 1.43
N GLU A 89 -12.73 -3.47 2.32
CA GLU A 89 -13.37 -4.78 2.27
C GLU A 89 -14.84 -4.66 1.85
N VAL A 90 -15.37 -5.73 1.26
CA VAL A 90 -16.78 -5.86 0.87
C VAL A 90 -17.37 -7.09 1.54
N HIS A 91 -18.54 -6.92 2.14
CA HIS A 91 -19.30 -8.02 2.75
C HIS A 91 -20.69 -8.15 2.12
N ARG A 92 -21.09 -9.38 1.79
CA ARG A 92 -22.46 -9.72 1.39
C ARG A 92 -23.35 -9.90 2.63
N LEU A 93 -24.31 -8.99 2.80
CA LEU A 93 -25.15 -8.86 3.98
C LEU A 93 -26.64 -8.76 3.59
N ASP A 94 -27.20 -9.86 3.10
CA ASP A 94 -28.57 -9.93 2.58
C ASP A 94 -29.66 -9.61 3.63
N GLY A 95 -29.33 -9.64 4.93
CA GLY A 95 -30.22 -9.20 6.01
C GLY A 95 -30.64 -7.73 5.92
N ILE A 96 -29.85 -6.89 5.24
CA ILE A 96 -30.16 -5.48 4.97
C ILE A 96 -31.46 -5.33 4.18
N GLY A 97 -31.72 -6.26 3.24
CA GLY A 97 -32.93 -6.25 2.43
C GLY A 97 -34.23 -6.46 3.20
N GLN A 98 -34.15 -6.94 4.44
CA GLN A 98 -35.32 -7.13 5.31
C GLN A 98 -35.57 -5.92 6.21
N SER A 99 -34.52 -5.46 6.90
CA SER A 99 -34.55 -4.31 7.79
C SER A 99 -33.13 -3.86 8.08
N CYS A 100 -32.89 -2.56 8.01
CA CYS A 100 -31.58 -1.95 8.29
C CYS A 100 -31.80 -0.61 8.99
N VAL A 101 -31.01 -0.35 10.03
CA VAL A 101 -31.04 0.91 10.79
C VAL A 101 -29.62 1.41 11.03
N LEU A 102 -29.48 2.72 11.08
CA LEU A 102 -28.22 3.39 11.37
C LEU A 102 -27.93 3.34 12.88
N LEU A 103 -26.70 2.99 13.25
CA LEU A 103 -26.21 3.11 14.61
C LEU A 103 -25.98 4.59 14.96
N PRO A 104 -25.94 4.97 16.25
CA PRO A 104 -25.67 6.34 16.65
C PRO A 104 -24.35 6.87 16.05
N GLU A 105 -24.27 8.18 15.83
CA GLU A 105 -23.05 8.88 15.39
C GLU A 105 -22.41 8.27 14.12
N ASP A 106 -23.21 7.73 13.21
CA ASP A 106 -22.78 7.08 11.95
C ASP A 106 -21.76 5.94 12.15
N GLN A 107 -21.76 5.32 13.34
CA GLN A 107 -20.76 4.29 13.72
C GLN A 107 -20.98 2.94 13.03
N GLY A 108 -22.02 2.80 12.22
CA GLY A 108 -22.30 1.62 11.43
C GLY A 108 -23.79 1.40 11.22
N ILE A 109 -24.12 0.18 10.83
CA ILE A 109 -25.49 -0.25 10.60
C ILE A 109 -25.80 -1.52 11.40
N LEU A 110 -27.06 -1.65 11.79
CA LEU A 110 -27.63 -2.86 12.35
C LEU A 110 -28.75 -3.33 11.41
N PHE A 111 -28.72 -4.60 11.04
CA PHE A 111 -29.69 -5.23 10.15
C PHE A 111 -30.31 -6.47 10.79
N ALA A 112 -31.31 -7.04 10.13
CA ALA A 112 -32.23 -8.05 10.68
C ALA A 112 -31.55 -9.19 11.48
N ASN A 113 -30.33 -9.59 11.12
CA ASN A 113 -29.59 -10.66 11.77
C ASN A 113 -28.11 -10.29 12.05
N GLY A 114 -27.72 -9.01 12.10
CA GLY A 114 -26.31 -8.67 12.26
C GLY A 114 -26.01 -7.18 12.24
N TYR A 115 -24.72 -6.85 12.25
CA TYR A 115 -24.23 -5.48 12.13
C TYR A 115 -23.00 -5.39 11.23
N ALA A 116 -22.76 -4.18 10.74
CA ALA A 116 -21.49 -3.79 10.11
C ALA A 116 -21.09 -2.43 10.68
N LEU A 117 -19.95 -2.39 11.38
CA LEU A 117 -19.43 -1.17 11.99
C LEU A 117 -18.53 -0.41 11.02
N ALA A 118 -18.51 0.92 11.17
CA ALA A 118 -17.56 1.79 10.47
C ALA A 118 -16.10 1.40 10.78
N THR A 119 -15.85 0.79 11.94
CA THR A 119 -14.55 0.23 12.33
C THR A 119 -14.17 -1.02 11.54
N GLY A 120 -15.04 -1.57 10.69
CA GLY A 120 -14.77 -2.77 9.89
C GLY A 120 -15.24 -4.07 10.53
N GLU A 121 -15.66 -4.05 11.80
CA GLU A 121 -16.22 -5.26 12.41
C GLU A 121 -17.59 -5.58 11.80
N VAL A 122 -17.74 -6.79 11.29
CA VAL A 122 -18.98 -7.30 10.71
C VAL A 122 -19.33 -8.62 11.36
N LYS A 123 -20.58 -8.78 11.79
CA LYS A 123 -21.05 -10.02 12.40
C LYS A 123 -22.50 -10.29 12.05
N THR A 124 -22.77 -11.54 11.71
CA THR A 124 -24.11 -12.09 11.55
C THR A 124 -24.38 -13.08 12.67
N PHE A 125 -25.58 -13.05 13.22
CA PHE A 125 -26.06 -13.92 14.29
C PHE A 125 -27.09 -14.91 13.76
N GLU A 126 -26.99 -16.15 14.21
CA GLU A 126 -28.03 -17.16 13.99
C GLU A 126 -29.11 -17.03 15.07
N THR A 127 -30.09 -16.17 14.83
CA THR A 127 -31.20 -15.95 15.77
C THR A 127 -32.33 -16.98 15.64
N GLY A 128 -32.25 -17.88 14.65
CA GLY A 128 -33.32 -18.82 14.31
C GLY A 128 -34.57 -18.17 13.69
N HIS A 129 -34.54 -16.86 13.44
CA HIS A 129 -35.68 -16.11 12.92
C HIS A 129 -35.28 -15.25 11.71
N SER A 130 -35.93 -15.49 10.58
CA SER A 130 -35.86 -14.61 9.40
C SER A 130 -36.98 -13.55 9.47
N GLY A 131 -36.95 -12.56 8.58
CA GLY A 131 -38.03 -11.57 8.40
C GLY A 131 -38.22 -10.60 9.57
N LEU A 132 -37.19 -10.42 10.38
CA LEU A 132 -37.16 -9.49 11.50
C LEU A 132 -37.29 -8.06 10.98
N ARG A 133 -38.21 -7.29 11.59
CA ARG A 133 -38.42 -5.87 11.27
C ARG A 133 -38.06 -5.01 12.46
N PHE A 134 -37.37 -3.92 12.23
CA PHE A 134 -37.14 -2.92 13.26
C PHE A 134 -38.48 -2.39 13.81
N GLU A 135 -38.62 -2.40 15.13
CA GLU A 135 -39.80 -1.90 15.83
C GLU A 135 -39.51 -0.56 16.50
N ARG A 136 -38.46 -0.50 17.32
CA ARG A 136 -38.11 0.70 18.09
C ARG A 136 -36.67 0.69 18.59
N ARG A 137 -36.19 1.87 18.96
CA ARG A 137 -34.92 2.12 19.62
C ARG A 137 -35.17 2.61 21.05
N ILE A 138 -34.43 2.09 22.02
CA ILE A 138 -34.47 2.51 23.43
C ILE A 138 -33.07 3.04 23.77
N ILE A 139 -32.99 4.32 24.11
CA ILE A 139 -31.73 4.98 24.48
C ILE A 139 -31.67 5.03 26.00
N ALA A 140 -30.57 4.54 26.58
CA ALA A 140 -30.34 4.61 28.01
C ALA A 140 -30.02 6.05 28.45
N GLY A 141 -30.41 6.41 29.68
CA GLY A 141 -30.12 7.70 30.30
C GLY A 141 -28.63 7.95 30.53
N ASN A 142 -27.81 6.89 30.55
CA ASN A 142 -26.35 7.04 30.58
C ASN A 142 -25.76 7.56 29.27
N GLY A 143 -26.54 7.65 28.19
CA GLY A 143 -26.13 8.15 26.87
C GLY A 143 -25.19 7.23 26.08
N GLU A 144 -24.75 6.12 26.65
CA GLU A 144 -23.78 5.19 26.06
C GLU A 144 -24.47 3.98 25.44
N ASP A 145 -25.50 3.46 26.09
CA ASP A 145 -26.16 2.22 25.68
C ASP A 145 -27.44 2.49 24.91
N THR A 146 -27.60 1.78 23.79
CA THR A 146 -28.78 1.85 22.93
C THR A 146 -29.25 0.45 22.56
N MET A 147 -30.48 0.13 22.93
CA MET A 147 -31.13 -1.13 22.54
C MET A 147 -31.93 -0.93 21.25
N PHE A 148 -31.73 -1.82 20.29
CA PHE A 148 -32.53 -1.91 19.07
C PHE A 148 -33.41 -3.14 19.14
N VAL A 149 -34.72 -2.93 18.96
CA VAL A 149 -35.74 -3.96 19.09
C VAL A 149 -36.21 -4.33 17.69
N PHE A 150 -36.03 -5.60 17.34
CA PHE A 150 -36.58 -6.20 16.13
C PHE A 150 -37.69 -7.16 16.50
N TYR A 151 -38.73 -7.22 15.67
CA TYR A 151 -39.89 -8.06 15.87
C TYR A 151 -40.21 -8.88 14.63
N GLN A 152 -40.49 -10.17 14.84
CA GLN A 152 -41.01 -11.06 13.81
C GLN A 152 -42.50 -11.32 14.06
N ARG A 153 -43.33 -10.74 13.19
CA ARG A 153 -44.79 -10.79 13.22
C ARG A 153 -45.36 -12.20 13.18
N ASN A 154 -44.77 -13.11 12.40
CA ASN A 154 -45.33 -14.45 12.21
C ASN A 154 -45.16 -15.35 13.44
N SER A 155 -43.99 -15.27 14.09
CA SER A 155 -43.65 -16.11 15.24
C SER A 155 -43.84 -15.40 16.58
N GLY A 156 -44.07 -14.08 16.58
CA GLY A 156 -44.17 -13.27 17.80
C GLY A 156 -42.86 -13.11 18.57
N HIS A 157 -41.72 -13.34 17.93
CA HIS A 157 -40.41 -13.24 18.58
C HIS A 157 -39.85 -11.82 18.48
N TYR A 158 -39.18 -11.40 19.53
CA TYR A 158 -38.35 -10.22 19.63
C TYR A 158 -36.88 -10.61 19.60
N VAL A 159 -36.07 -9.79 18.94
CA VAL A 159 -34.61 -9.85 19.01
C VAL A 159 -34.10 -8.49 19.45
N LEU A 160 -33.42 -8.47 20.59
CA LEU A 160 -32.91 -7.26 21.24
C LEU A 160 -31.41 -7.18 21.02
N PHE A 161 -30.96 -6.16 20.31
CA PHE A 161 -29.54 -5.86 20.11
C PHE A 161 -29.13 -4.72 21.04
N SER A 162 -28.08 -4.96 21.82
CA SER A 162 -27.49 -3.99 22.74
C SER A 162 -26.24 -3.39 22.09
N TYR A 163 -26.23 -2.08 21.87
CA TYR A 163 -25.09 -1.36 21.29
C TYR A 163 -24.54 -0.32 22.27
N ASN A 164 -23.22 -0.32 22.47
CA ASN A 164 -22.54 0.70 23.26
C ASN A 164 -21.76 1.65 22.35
N VAL A 165 -22.08 2.94 22.43
CA VAL A 165 -21.54 4.02 21.57
C VAL A 165 -20.05 4.27 21.84
N ILE A 166 -19.61 4.19 23.09
CA ILE A 166 -18.19 4.41 23.44
C ILE A 166 -17.36 3.22 22.99
N ALA A 167 -17.73 2.02 23.44
CA ALA A 167 -17.01 0.80 23.13
C ALA A 167 -17.07 0.45 21.63
N GLN A 168 -18.12 0.92 20.93
CA GLN A 168 -18.47 0.58 19.56
C GLN A 168 -18.62 -0.93 19.38
N THR A 169 -19.41 -1.56 20.25
CA THR A 169 -19.61 -3.01 20.25
C THR A 169 -21.08 -3.36 20.34
N VAL A 170 -21.47 -4.42 19.65
CA VAL A 170 -22.81 -5.03 19.77
C VAL A 170 -22.68 -6.33 20.57
N GLU A 171 -23.46 -6.47 21.64
CA GLU A 171 -23.49 -7.70 22.44
C GLU A 171 -24.24 -8.83 21.72
N THR A 172 -24.12 -10.05 22.24
CA THR A 172 -24.95 -11.18 21.75
C THR A 172 -26.43 -10.85 21.93
N PRO A 173 -27.25 -10.91 20.87
CA PRO A 173 -28.64 -10.49 20.93
C PRO A 173 -29.47 -11.42 21.82
N ILE A 174 -30.45 -10.83 22.50
CA ILE A 174 -31.41 -11.57 23.32
C ILE A 174 -32.63 -11.88 22.47
N VAL A 175 -32.97 -13.16 22.36
CA VAL A 175 -34.20 -13.63 21.69
C VAL A 175 -35.26 -13.92 22.75
N CYS A 176 -36.46 -13.37 22.62
CA CYS A 176 -37.56 -13.58 23.55
C CYS A 176 -38.94 -13.46 22.87
N ASN A 177 -40.02 -13.85 23.54
CA ASN A 177 -41.40 -13.72 23.06
C ASN A 177 -42.11 -12.49 23.65
N GLY A 178 -41.50 -11.87 24.66
CA GLY A 178 -41.94 -10.61 25.22
C GLY A 178 -40.91 -10.07 26.20
N PHE A 179 -40.90 -8.75 26.36
CA PHE A 179 -40.09 -8.10 27.38
C PHE A 179 -40.78 -6.85 27.94
N GLY A 180 -40.48 -6.53 29.19
CA GLY A 180 -40.81 -5.26 29.82
C GLY A 180 -39.56 -4.62 30.40
N LEU A 181 -39.50 -3.29 30.40
CA LEU A 181 -38.41 -2.50 30.95
C LEU A 181 -39.01 -1.39 31.82
N ASP A 182 -38.55 -1.25 33.07
CA ASP A 182 -38.95 -0.15 33.96
C ASP A 182 -37.98 1.04 33.92
N ALA A 183 -38.29 2.09 34.69
CA ALA A 183 -37.52 3.33 34.69
C ALA A 183 -36.14 3.18 35.36
N GLU A 184 -35.97 2.17 36.19
CA GLU A 184 -34.76 1.81 36.93
C GLU A 184 -33.86 0.83 36.16
N GLY A 185 -34.25 0.44 34.94
CA GLY A 185 -33.47 -0.45 34.09
C GLY A 185 -33.65 -1.94 34.41
N ILE A 186 -34.67 -2.32 35.19
CA ILE A 186 -35.03 -3.73 35.38
C ILE A 186 -35.79 -4.21 34.14
N MET A 187 -35.23 -5.22 33.49
CA MET A 187 -35.83 -5.87 32.32
C MET A 187 -36.39 -7.24 32.70
N VAL A 188 -37.66 -7.45 32.40
CA VAL A 188 -38.31 -8.76 32.54
C VAL A 188 -38.44 -9.37 31.16
N LEU A 189 -37.89 -10.57 30.97
CA LEU A 189 -37.93 -11.33 29.72
C LEU A 189 -38.86 -12.53 29.86
N PHE A 190 -39.67 -12.75 28.83
CA PHE A 190 -40.49 -13.93 28.65
C PHE A 190 -40.01 -14.74 27.45
N GLN A 191 -39.70 -16.01 27.67
CA GLN A 191 -39.43 -16.99 26.62
C GLN A 191 -40.52 -18.05 26.67
N ALA A 192 -41.22 -18.24 25.56
CA ALA A 192 -42.25 -19.23 25.43
C ALA A 192 -41.60 -20.61 25.31
N PRO A 193 -42.08 -21.61 26.08
CA PRO A 193 -41.70 -23.00 25.87
C PRO A 193 -42.26 -23.50 24.53
N GLU A 194 -41.65 -24.55 23.96
CA GLU A 194 -42.17 -25.19 22.75
C GLU A 194 -43.55 -25.83 22.95
N GLN A 195 -43.83 -26.31 24.16
CA GLN A 195 -45.10 -26.95 24.53
C GLN A 195 -45.92 -26.05 25.45
N ALA A 196 -47.23 -26.01 25.22
CA ALA A 196 -48.16 -25.28 26.07
C ALA A 196 -48.13 -25.82 27.51
N GLN A 197 -48.02 -24.90 28.48
CA GLN A 197 -47.96 -25.24 29.90
C GLN A 197 -48.69 -24.20 30.75
N LYS A 198 -48.96 -24.53 32.02
CA LYS A 198 -49.70 -23.64 32.94
C LYS A 198 -48.80 -22.66 33.71
N HIS A 199 -47.52 -22.99 33.88
CA HIS A 199 -46.56 -22.20 34.64
C HIS A 199 -45.43 -21.79 33.73
N HIS A 200 -45.11 -20.49 33.69
CA HIS A 200 -44.06 -19.95 32.85
C HIS A 200 -42.97 -19.30 33.71
N ALA A 201 -41.71 -19.58 33.40
CA ALA A 201 -40.59 -18.89 34.02
C ALA A 201 -40.41 -17.52 33.35
N LEU A 202 -40.13 -16.51 34.17
CA LEU A 202 -39.71 -15.18 33.73
C LEU A 202 -38.28 -14.95 34.19
N GLN A 203 -37.48 -14.30 33.36
CA GLN A 203 -36.13 -13.88 33.73
C GLN A 203 -36.15 -12.39 34.06
N VAL A 204 -35.49 -12.00 35.15
CA VAL A 204 -35.41 -10.61 35.60
C VAL A 204 -33.95 -10.19 35.61
N TRP A 205 -33.63 -9.19 34.81
CA TRP A 205 -32.27 -8.71 34.56
C TRP A 205 -32.17 -7.26 35.01
N ARG A 206 -31.02 -6.87 35.55
CA ARG A 206 -30.67 -5.47 35.74
C ARG A 206 -29.83 -5.03 34.56
N THR A 207 -30.29 -4.04 33.82
CA THR A 207 -29.72 -3.58 32.55
C THR A 207 -29.26 -2.13 32.64
N PRO A 208 -28.41 -1.65 31.73
CA PRO A 208 -28.02 -0.23 31.69
C PRO A 208 -29.13 0.71 31.19
N TYR A 209 -30.28 0.19 30.71
CA TYR A 209 -31.36 0.96 30.09
C TYR A 209 -32.26 1.67 31.12
N VAL A 210 -31.67 2.54 31.93
CA VAL A 210 -32.34 3.39 32.92
C VAL A 210 -32.90 4.64 32.23
N LEU A 211 -34.04 5.16 32.68
CA LEU A 211 -34.56 6.44 32.17
C LEU A 211 -33.64 7.61 32.57
N ASP A 212 -33.58 8.65 31.74
CA ASP A 212 -32.76 9.83 32.03
C ASP A 212 -33.19 10.51 33.36
N SER A 213 -34.49 10.59 33.63
CA SER A 213 -35.03 11.18 34.87
C SER A 213 -34.60 10.46 36.15
N THR A 214 -34.25 9.17 36.08
CA THR A 214 -33.81 8.34 37.20
C THR A 214 -32.30 8.43 37.41
N THR A 215 -31.56 8.97 36.43
CA THR A 215 -30.10 9.14 36.48
C THR A 215 -29.76 10.43 37.24
N SER A 216 -29.94 10.42 38.56
CA SER A 216 -29.65 11.61 39.38
C SER A 216 -28.14 11.84 39.55
N VAL A 217 -27.64 12.96 39.02
CA VAL A 217 -26.28 13.42 39.34
C VAL A 217 -26.29 14.10 40.71
N PRO A 218 -25.40 13.70 41.65
CA PRO A 218 -25.28 14.34 42.96
C PRO A 218 -25.13 15.86 42.82
N GLN A 219 -25.81 16.62 43.68
CA GLN A 219 -25.85 18.08 43.59
C GLN A 219 -24.44 18.70 43.59
N GLU A 220 -23.51 18.12 44.35
CA GLU A 220 -22.09 18.51 44.44
C GLU A 220 -21.34 18.42 43.10
N LYS A 221 -21.78 17.56 42.18
CA LYS A 221 -21.15 17.39 40.86
C LYS A 221 -21.76 18.32 39.80
N ARG A 222 -22.88 18.99 40.09
CA ARG A 222 -23.58 19.85 39.12
C ARG A 222 -22.80 21.11 38.73
N ASP A 223 -21.89 21.57 39.59
CA ASP A 223 -21.03 22.71 39.28
C ASP A 223 -19.72 22.33 38.57
N SER A 224 -19.44 21.03 38.45
CA SER A 224 -18.24 20.54 37.78
C SER A 224 -18.23 20.88 36.29
N LEU A 225 -17.02 21.06 35.74
CA LEU A 225 -16.83 21.32 34.31
C LEU A 225 -17.50 20.23 33.45
N LEU A 226 -17.27 18.95 33.77
CA LEU A 226 -17.81 17.81 33.03
C LEU A 226 -19.34 17.81 33.01
N PHE A 227 -19.98 18.18 34.13
CA PHE A 227 -21.44 18.29 34.16
C PHE A 227 -21.95 19.40 33.22
N LYS A 228 -21.26 20.54 33.17
CA LYS A 228 -21.63 21.68 32.31
C LYS A 228 -21.47 21.39 30.81
N ILE A 229 -20.54 20.51 30.44
CA ILE A 229 -20.32 20.07 29.04
C ILE A 229 -21.50 19.22 28.54
N GLY A 230 -22.13 18.46 29.44
CA GLY A 230 -23.27 17.60 29.15
C GLY A 230 -22.85 16.20 28.69
N ASN A 231 -23.63 15.20 29.11
CA ASN A 231 -23.29 13.79 28.94
C ASN A 231 -23.13 13.38 27.46
N SER A 232 -24.04 13.81 26.58
CA SER A 232 -23.97 13.48 25.15
C SER A 232 -22.65 13.94 24.49
N THR A 233 -22.19 15.15 24.82
CA THR A 233 -20.90 15.67 24.32
C THR A 233 -19.72 14.87 24.84
N LEU A 234 -19.76 14.45 26.11
CA LEU A 234 -18.71 13.62 26.70
C LEU A 234 -18.65 12.23 26.07
N VAL A 235 -19.81 11.58 25.91
CA VAL A 235 -19.93 10.26 25.27
C VAL A 235 -19.39 10.30 23.85
N ARG A 236 -19.73 11.33 23.06
CA ARG A 236 -19.21 11.49 21.69
C ARG A 236 -17.69 11.63 21.67
N GLY A 237 -17.12 12.50 22.51
CA GLY A 237 -15.66 12.66 22.60
C GLY A 237 -14.94 11.38 23.04
N MET A 238 -15.52 10.63 23.97
CA MET A 238 -15.00 9.33 24.41
C MET A 238 -15.10 8.26 23.31
N ALA A 239 -16.17 8.26 22.53
CA ALA A 239 -16.37 7.34 21.42
C ALA A 239 -15.38 7.60 20.27
N GLU A 240 -15.12 8.85 19.93
CA GLU A 240 -14.11 9.21 18.92
C GLU A 240 -12.68 8.91 19.42
N ALA A 241 -12.39 9.14 20.70
CA ALA A 241 -11.13 8.72 21.30
C ALA A 241 -10.95 7.18 21.28
N ARG A 242 -12.03 6.43 21.47
CA ARG A 242 -12.01 4.96 21.34
C ARG A 242 -11.77 4.53 19.89
N GLU A 243 -12.32 5.23 18.90
CA GLU A 243 -12.06 4.96 17.49
C GLU A 243 -10.56 5.02 17.16
N ILE A 244 -9.84 6.00 17.73
CA ILE A 244 -8.38 6.11 17.60
C ILE A 244 -7.68 4.87 18.18
N LEU A 245 -8.12 4.36 19.34
CA LEU A 245 -7.58 3.13 19.92
C LEU A 245 -7.83 1.91 19.04
N ILE A 246 -9.00 1.82 18.39
CA ILE A 246 -9.33 0.76 17.45
C ILE A 246 -8.41 0.85 16.21
N LEU A 247 -8.20 2.06 15.67
CA LEU A 247 -7.29 2.30 14.55
C LEU A 247 -5.85 1.87 14.87
N LEU A 248 -5.36 2.18 16.07
CA LEU A 248 -4.03 1.75 16.53
C LEU A 248 -3.89 0.21 16.58
N GLY A 249 -4.98 -0.53 16.74
CA GLY A 249 -4.99 -1.99 16.80
C GLY A 249 -5.02 -2.71 15.44
N LYS A 250 -5.21 -2.00 14.32
CA LYS A 250 -5.53 -2.64 13.02
C LYS A 250 -4.36 -3.24 12.24
N GLY A 251 -3.13 -2.79 12.44
CA GLY A 251 -1.95 -3.36 11.77
C GLY A 251 -1.83 -3.15 10.24
N ASP A 252 -0.60 -3.34 9.74
CA ASP A 252 -0.03 -3.53 8.39
C ASP A 252 -0.45 -2.71 7.14
N THR A 253 -1.51 -1.89 7.13
CA THR A 253 -1.68 -0.85 6.08
C THR A 253 -0.96 0.43 6.49
N TYR A 254 0.38 0.40 6.42
CA TYR A 254 1.27 1.40 7.05
C TYR A 254 0.88 2.85 6.71
N ALA A 255 0.82 3.24 5.43
CA ALA A 255 0.65 4.65 5.07
C ALA A 255 -0.77 5.19 5.38
N ASP A 256 -1.81 4.48 4.93
CA ASP A 256 -3.20 4.95 5.07
C ASP A 256 -3.64 5.03 6.54
N VAL A 257 -3.18 4.09 7.38
CA VAL A 257 -3.51 4.09 8.82
C VAL A 257 -2.89 5.29 9.53
N TYR A 258 -1.62 5.64 9.26
CA TYR A 258 -1.01 6.81 9.89
C TYR A 258 -1.66 8.12 9.42
N LEU A 259 -2.01 8.24 8.14
CA LEU A 259 -2.73 9.40 7.63
C LEU A 259 -4.09 9.57 8.32
N GLU A 260 -4.84 8.47 8.49
CA GLU A 260 -6.11 8.49 9.22
C GLU A 260 -5.91 8.80 10.71
N LEU A 261 -4.86 8.28 11.36
CA LEU A 261 -4.54 8.60 12.75
C LEU A 261 -4.23 10.10 12.93
N VAL A 262 -3.43 10.70 12.05
CA VAL A 262 -3.15 12.15 12.06
C VAL A 262 -4.45 12.93 11.93
N ARG A 263 -5.29 12.59 10.95
CA ARG A 263 -6.58 13.28 10.74
C ARG A 263 -7.49 13.16 11.95
N ARG A 264 -7.70 11.95 12.48
CA ARG A 264 -8.62 11.68 13.59
C ARG A 264 -8.18 12.28 14.91
N THR A 265 -6.90 12.13 15.27
CA THR A 265 -6.36 12.76 16.48
C THR A 265 -6.52 14.27 16.43
N ARG A 266 -6.30 14.89 15.25
CA ARG A 266 -6.50 16.32 15.05
C ARG A 266 -7.95 16.75 15.19
N GLU A 267 -8.88 16.03 14.56
CA GLU A 267 -10.32 16.29 14.65
C GLU A 267 -10.82 16.24 16.11
N VAL A 268 -10.38 15.24 16.89
CA VAL A 268 -10.74 15.10 18.30
C VAL A 268 -10.14 16.24 19.14
N LEU A 269 -8.85 16.55 18.95
CA LEU A 269 -8.18 17.63 19.68
C LEU A 269 -8.83 19.00 19.42
N ASP A 270 -9.19 19.29 18.17
CA ASP A 270 -9.80 20.57 17.78
C ASP A 270 -11.30 20.62 18.14
N GLY A 271 -12.00 19.49 18.09
CA GLY A 271 -13.44 19.39 18.34
C GLY A 271 -13.85 19.48 19.81
N TYR A 272 -12.98 19.05 20.73
CA TYR A 272 -13.31 18.93 22.15
C TYR A 272 -12.36 19.75 23.03
N PHE A 273 -12.65 21.06 23.16
CA PHE A 273 -11.84 22.01 23.93
C PHE A 273 -11.58 21.59 25.38
N TRP A 274 -12.44 20.77 25.97
CA TRP A 274 -12.37 20.33 27.36
C TRP A 274 -11.35 19.22 27.60
N LEU A 275 -10.81 18.60 26.54
CA LEU A 275 -9.82 17.52 26.66
C LEU A 275 -8.51 17.99 27.32
N LYS A 276 -8.20 19.28 27.26
CA LYS A 276 -7.00 19.89 27.88
C LYS A 276 -7.14 20.18 29.37
N GLU A 277 -8.37 20.12 29.89
CA GLU A 277 -8.68 20.56 31.25
C GLU A 277 -8.28 19.48 32.28
N ASP A 278 -7.81 19.89 33.45
CA ASP A 278 -7.40 18.97 34.52
C ASP A 278 -8.56 18.05 34.96
N ALA A 279 -9.79 18.57 34.93
CA ALA A 279 -10.99 17.81 35.25
C ALA A 279 -11.25 16.64 34.27
N ALA A 280 -10.77 16.75 33.03
CA ALA A 280 -10.79 15.70 32.03
C ALA A 280 -9.51 14.84 32.00
N ARG A 281 -8.65 14.99 33.02
CA ARG A 281 -7.34 14.31 33.11
C ARG A 281 -6.40 14.60 31.93
N LYS A 282 -6.56 15.76 31.29
CA LYS A 282 -5.73 16.20 30.15
C LYS A 282 -5.61 15.15 29.04
N LEU A 283 -6.72 14.56 28.63
CA LEU A 283 -6.76 13.57 27.55
C LEU A 283 -6.16 14.08 26.22
N SER A 284 -6.00 15.39 26.05
CA SER A 284 -5.25 15.95 24.92
C SER A 284 -3.77 15.52 24.89
N GLU A 285 -3.11 15.34 26.04
CA GLU A 285 -1.68 14.99 26.09
C GLU A 285 -1.35 13.66 25.39
N PRO A 286 -2.02 12.52 25.68
CA PRO A 286 -1.77 11.28 24.95
C PRO A 286 -2.22 11.35 23.48
N LEU A 287 -3.27 12.12 23.16
CA LEU A 287 -3.72 12.30 21.76
C LEU A 287 -2.70 13.08 20.93
N ASP A 288 -2.12 14.14 21.47
CA ASP A 288 -1.03 14.90 20.86
C ASP A 288 0.21 14.02 20.62
N ALA A 289 0.53 13.15 21.58
CA ALA A 289 1.63 12.19 21.44
C ALA A 289 1.40 11.19 20.30
N ILE A 290 0.17 10.67 20.16
CA ILE A 290 -0.21 9.78 19.04
C ILE A 290 -0.12 10.54 17.71
N HIS A 291 -0.66 11.76 17.64
CA HIS A 291 -0.60 12.61 16.46
C HIS A 291 0.84 12.87 16.01
N ALA A 292 1.72 13.25 16.94
CA ALA A 292 3.14 13.50 16.66
C ALA A 292 3.87 12.23 16.19
N ALA A 293 3.61 11.09 16.83
CA ALA A 293 4.19 9.80 16.43
C ALA A 293 3.75 9.37 15.02
N ALA A 294 2.46 9.54 14.69
CA ALA A 294 1.93 9.20 13.37
C ALA A 294 2.53 10.09 12.27
N ASN A 295 2.67 11.40 12.49
CA ASN A 295 3.35 12.30 11.55
C ASN A 295 4.82 11.90 11.32
N SER A 296 5.55 11.63 12.40
CA SER A 296 6.95 11.17 12.32
C SER A 296 7.09 9.87 11.52
N ALA A 297 6.13 8.95 11.68
CA ALA A 297 6.10 7.69 10.93
C ALA A 297 5.86 7.92 9.42
N ILE A 298 4.96 8.85 9.05
CA ILE A 298 4.74 9.24 7.65
C ILE A 298 6.01 9.84 7.04
N ASP A 299 6.65 10.78 7.74
CA ASP A 299 7.88 11.42 7.27
C ASP A 299 9.00 10.40 7.03
N GLU A 300 9.12 9.40 7.91
CA GLU A 300 10.12 8.34 7.75
C GLU A 300 9.76 7.39 6.61
N PHE A 301 8.48 7.05 6.45
CA PHE A 301 8.00 6.24 5.33
C PHE A 301 8.31 6.92 3.98
N ASP A 302 8.03 8.22 3.85
CA ASP A 302 8.30 9.00 2.65
C ASP A 302 9.79 9.01 2.29
N LYS A 303 10.67 9.10 3.30
CA LYS A 303 12.12 8.97 3.08
C LYS A 303 12.50 7.59 2.56
N VAL A 304 11.93 6.53 3.14
CA VAL A 304 12.17 5.15 2.69
C VAL A 304 11.69 4.94 1.26
N VAL A 305 10.50 5.43 0.90
CA VAL A 305 9.96 5.36 -0.45
C VAL A 305 10.87 6.09 -1.45
N LYS A 306 11.28 7.32 -1.14
CA LYS A 306 12.20 8.09 -1.98
C LYS A 306 13.55 7.40 -2.15
N LEU A 307 14.11 6.84 -1.07
CA LEU A 307 15.35 6.07 -1.13
C LEU A 307 15.20 4.83 -2.02
N ARG A 308 14.11 4.07 -1.88
CA ARG A 308 13.83 2.91 -2.74
C ARG A 308 13.70 3.30 -4.21
N GLN A 309 12.98 4.38 -4.51
CA GLN A 309 12.83 4.88 -5.89
C GLN A 309 14.16 5.34 -6.47
N ALA A 310 14.96 6.08 -5.70
CA ALA A 310 16.29 6.54 -6.12
C ALA A 310 17.23 5.36 -6.38
N THR A 311 17.28 4.37 -5.47
CA THR A 311 18.07 3.15 -5.64
C THR A 311 17.60 2.36 -6.87
N ALA A 312 16.29 2.11 -7.01
CA ALA A 312 15.74 1.39 -8.17
C ALA A 312 16.05 2.09 -9.50
N SER A 313 15.91 3.42 -9.56
CA SER A 313 16.24 4.20 -10.75
C SER A 313 17.72 4.10 -11.10
N ARG A 314 18.61 4.21 -10.10
CA ARG A 314 20.05 4.11 -10.31
C ARG A 314 20.48 2.70 -10.74
N THR A 315 19.89 1.67 -10.13
CA THR A 315 20.09 0.27 -10.52
C THR A 315 19.64 0.03 -11.96
N ALA A 316 18.46 0.53 -12.35
CA ALA A 316 17.95 0.38 -13.71
C ALA A 316 18.84 1.09 -14.75
N GLU A 317 19.36 2.28 -14.43
CA GLU A 317 20.29 3.01 -15.29
C GLU A 317 21.60 2.23 -15.51
N VAL A 318 22.22 1.74 -14.44
CA VAL A 318 23.46 0.94 -14.51
C VAL A 318 23.22 -0.39 -15.22
N GLN A 319 22.08 -1.04 -14.96
CA GLN A 319 21.68 -2.27 -15.66
C GLN A 319 21.56 -2.02 -17.17
N ALA A 320 20.81 -1.00 -17.60
CA ALA A 320 20.62 -0.68 -19.01
C ALA A 320 21.95 -0.33 -19.71
N ALA A 321 22.82 0.44 -19.04
CA ALA A 321 24.16 0.76 -19.54
C ALA A 321 25.04 -0.50 -19.68
N THR A 322 24.95 -1.41 -18.70
CA THR A 322 25.69 -2.67 -18.69
C THR A 322 25.22 -3.58 -19.83
N GLU A 323 23.92 -3.75 -20.02
CA GLU A 323 23.35 -4.56 -21.11
C GLU A 323 23.79 -4.04 -22.48
N LYS A 324 23.76 -2.72 -22.67
CA LYS A 324 24.22 -2.07 -23.90
C LYS A 324 25.70 -2.34 -24.16
N LEU A 325 26.54 -2.22 -23.13
CA LEU A 325 27.97 -2.50 -23.24
C LEU A 325 28.24 -3.98 -23.56
N LEU A 326 27.60 -4.90 -22.83
CA LEU A 326 27.74 -6.34 -23.06
C LEU A 326 27.34 -6.72 -24.49
N THR A 327 26.29 -6.10 -25.02
CA THR A 327 25.86 -6.29 -26.42
C THR A 327 26.90 -5.79 -27.41
N ALA A 328 27.43 -4.58 -27.19
CA ALA A 328 28.48 -4.00 -28.05
C ALA A 328 29.75 -4.86 -28.07
N VAL A 329 30.18 -5.34 -26.89
CA VAL A 329 31.36 -6.18 -26.71
C VAL A 329 31.19 -7.59 -27.34
N ARG A 330 29.97 -8.15 -27.29
CA ARG A 330 29.65 -9.47 -27.88
C ARG A 330 29.48 -9.43 -29.41
N GLY A 331 29.37 -8.26 -30.01
CA GLY A 331 29.23 -8.09 -31.46
C GLY A 331 30.47 -8.48 -32.25
N SER A 332 30.78 -7.75 -33.31
CA SER A 332 32.02 -7.93 -34.07
C SER A 332 33.23 -7.49 -33.22
N ALA A 333 34.29 -8.30 -33.25
CA ALA A 333 35.56 -7.92 -32.63
C ALA A 333 36.07 -6.62 -33.27
N PRO A 334 36.73 -5.74 -32.50
CA PRO A 334 37.37 -4.56 -33.06
C PRO A 334 38.38 -4.90 -34.16
N ASP A 335 38.46 -4.03 -35.17
CA ASP A 335 39.43 -4.16 -36.26
C ASP A 335 40.86 -3.76 -35.85
N ASP A 336 41.00 -3.07 -34.71
CA ASP A 336 42.27 -2.57 -34.20
C ASP A 336 42.42 -2.66 -32.67
N ILE A 337 43.66 -2.53 -32.19
CA ILE A 337 43.98 -2.63 -30.75
C ILE A 337 43.31 -1.54 -29.90
N ARG A 338 43.04 -0.35 -30.47
CA ARG A 338 42.40 0.76 -29.74
C ARG A 338 40.97 0.41 -29.36
N GLY A 339 40.24 -0.27 -30.23
CA GLY A 339 38.90 -0.77 -29.91
C GLY A 339 38.89 -1.79 -28.78
N PHE A 340 39.89 -2.69 -28.71
CA PHE A 340 40.05 -3.63 -27.60
C PHE A 340 40.33 -2.91 -26.27
N VAL A 341 41.24 -1.94 -26.27
CA VAL A 341 41.54 -1.12 -25.08
C VAL A 341 40.30 -0.37 -24.60
N ARG A 342 39.53 0.24 -25.53
CA ARG A 342 38.27 0.92 -25.20
C ARG A 342 37.25 -0.02 -24.55
N HIS A 343 37.04 -1.21 -25.11
CA HIS A 343 36.13 -2.20 -24.52
C HIS A 343 36.55 -2.60 -23.10
N LEU A 344 37.84 -2.85 -22.86
CA LEU A 344 38.34 -3.22 -21.52
C LEU A 344 38.22 -2.05 -20.52
N ALA A 345 38.49 -0.83 -20.95
CA ALA A 345 38.31 0.37 -20.13
C ALA A 345 36.84 0.58 -19.74
N ASP A 346 35.92 0.45 -20.71
CA ASP A 346 34.48 0.59 -20.49
C ASP A 346 33.95 -0.50 -19.55
N LEU A 347 34.40 -1.75 -19.70
CA LEU A 347 34.04 -2.86 -18.81
C LEU A 347 34.54 -2.64 -17.38
N ARG A 348 35.78 -2.15 -17.22
CA ARG A 348 36.35 -1.80 -15.90
C ARG A 348 35.55 -0.68 -15.24
N LEU A 349 35.17 0.36 -15.99
CA LEU A 349 34.34 1.45 -15.50
C LEU A 349 32.96 0.94 -15.05
N ARG A 350 32.28 0.14 -15.87
CA ARG A 350 30.95 -0.40 -15.52
C ARG A 350 31.01 -1.32 -14.31
N ARG A 351 32.05 -2.14 -14.18
CA ARG A 351 32.25 -2.96 -12.99
C ARG A 351 32.35 -2.12 -11.72
N GLY A 352 33.06 -0.98 -11.78
CA GLY A 352 33.14 -0.03 -10.67
C GLY A 352 31.77 0.54 -10.28
N GLU A 353 30.95 0.92 -11.26
CA GLU A 353 29.59 1.41 -11.01
C GLU A 353 28.68 0.34 -10.41
N ILE A 354 28.76 -0.91 -10.90
CA ILE A 354 27.99 -2.05 -10.36
C ILE A 354 28.36 -2.30 -8.89
N ILE A 355 29.65 -2.26 -8.56
CA ILE A 355 30.11 -2.38 -7.17
C ILE A 355 29.55 -1.23 -6.32
N GLY A 356 29.54 0.00 -6.86
CA GLY A 356 28.96 1.17 -6.19
C GLY A 356 27.48 1.03 -5.84
N LEU A 357 26.72 0.21 -6.57
CA LEU A 357 25.31 -0.07 -6.23
C LEU A 357 25.16 -0.79 -4.89
N ARG A 358 26.17 -1.55 -4.42
CA ARG A 358 26.13 -2.26 -3.13
C ARG A 358 26.09 -1.32 -1.92
N GLU A 359 26.56 -0.09 -2.09
CA GLU A 359 26.56 0.93 -1.04
C GLU A 359 25.18 1.62 -0.90
N LEU A 360 24.27 1.40 -1.85
CA LEU A 360 22.93 1.96 -1.82
C LEU A 360 22.02 1.14 -0.90
N ARG A 361 21.22 1.82 -0.07
CA ARG A 361 20.20 1.15 0.73
C ARG A 361 19.10 0.58 -0.17
N TYR A 362 18.57 -0.59 0.20
CA TYR A 362 17.53 -1.31 -0.55
C TYR A 362 17.97 -1.78 -1.94
N SER A 363 19.28 -1.97 -2.14
CA SER A 363 19.84 -2.54 -3.37
C SER A 363 19.45 -4.01 -3.54
N ASP A 364 19.19 -4.41 -4.79
CA ASP A 364 19.03 -5.82 -5.15
C ASP A 364 20.41 -6.48 -5.31
N ASN A 365 20.88 -7.11 -4.25
CA ASN A 365 22.20 -7.75 -4.24
C ASN A 365 22.29 -8.92 -5.23
N ALA A 366 21.19 -9.63 -5.50
CA ALA A 366 21.20 -10.74 -6.45
C ALA A 366 21.38 -10.24 -7.88
N LEU A 367 20.68 -9.15 -8.25
CA LEU A 367 20.87 -8.50 -9.55
C LEU A 367 22.29 -7.94 -9.70
N ILE A 368 22.83 -7.31 -8.66
CA ILE A 368 24.20 -6.76 -8.67
C ILE A 368 25.24 -7.86 -8.88
N GLU A 369 25.08 -9.01 -8.22
CA GLU A 369 25.96 -10.17 -8.40
C GLU A 369 25.88 -10.75 -9.82
N ASP A 370 24.69 -10.84 -10.41
CA ASP A 370 24.53 -11.27 -11.81
C ASP A 370 25.26 -10.31 -12.77
N LEU A 371 25.07 -9.00 -12.61
CA LEU A 371 25.70 -7.99 -13.45
C LEU A 371 27.24 -8.04 -13.32
N ASP A 372 27.78 -8.11 -12.10
CA ASP A 372 29.22 -8.19 -11.86
C ASP A 372 29.83 -9.45 -12.47
N LYS A 373 29.13 -10.59 -12.35
CA LYS A 373 29.55 -11.86 -12.97
C LYS A 373 29.60 -11.73 -14.49
N ARG A 374 28.54 -11.21 -15.12
CA ARG A 374 28.45 -11.09 -16.58
C ARG A 374 29.48 -10.11 -17.16
N VAL A 375 29.75 -9.01 -16.46
CA VAL A 375 30.82 -8.07 -16.82
C VAL A 375 32.19 -8.70 -16.65
N SER A 376 32.41 -9.49 -15.60
CA SER A 376 33.67 -10.22 -15.40
C SER A 376 33.91 -11.24 -16.52
N GLU A 377 32.91 -12.05 -16.87
CA GLU A 377 33.00 -13.01 -17.98
C GLU A 377 33.26 -12.32 -19.33
N ALA A 378 32.62 -11.18 -19.59
CA ALA A 378 32.88 -10.40 -20.79
C ALA A 378 34.30 -9.80 -20.79
N THR A 379 34.79 -9.36 -19.63
CA THR A 379 36.15 -8.87 -19.46
C THR A 379 37.17 -9.95 -19.78
N ASP A 380 36.97 -11.17 -19.28
CA ASP A 380 37.83 -12.32 -19.57
C ASP A 380 37.83 -12.68 -21.07
N ALA A 381 36.66 -12.66 -21.71
CA ALA A 381 36.54 -12.95 -23.15
C ALA A 381 37.21 -11.88 -24.04
N VAL A 382 37.05 -10.59 -23.72
CA VAL A 382 37.73 -9.51 -24.46
C VAL A 382 39.23 -9.57 -24.22
N SER A 383 39.64 -9.85 -22.99
CA SER A 383 41.02 -10.03 -22.57
C SER A 383 41.72 -11.09 -23.41
N GLU A 384 41.13 -12.27 -23.56
CA GLU A 384 41.67 -13.35 -24.38
C GLU A 384 41.81 -12.95 -25.86
N LYS A 385 40.77 -12.34 -26.44
CA LYS A 385 40.82 -11.84 -27.82
C LYS A 385 41.88 -10.75 -28.02
N THR A 386 42.07 -9.89 -27.02
CA THR A 386 43.09 -8.84 -27.05
C THR A 386 44.49 -9.45 -27.10
N VAL A 387 44.77 -10.48 -26.29
CA VAL A 387 46.04 -11.21 -26.32
C VAL A 387 46.26 -11.85 -27.69
N GLN A 388 45.25 -12.54 -28.23
CA GLN A 388 45.32 -13.15 -29.57
C GLN A 388 45.61 -12.11 -30.67
N PHE A 389 45.00 -10.93 -30.57
CA PHE A 389 45.27 -9.83 -31.49
C PHE A 389 46.71 -9.31 -31.36
N LEU A 390 47.18 -9.08 -30.13
CA LEU A 390 48.53 -8.56 -29.84
C LEU A 390 49.67 -9.47 -30.30
N LEU A 391 49.41 -10.77 -30.49
CA LEU A 391 50.38 -11.72 -31.04
C LEU A 391 50.58 -11.60 -32.56
N GLN A 392 49.76 -10.81 -33.26
CA GLN A 392 49.90 -10.58 -34.69
C GLN A 392 51.01 -9.54 -34.96
N GLU A 393 51.80 -9.74 -36.02
CA GLU A 393 52.94 -8.87 -36.36
C GLU A 393 52.59 -7.38 -36.51
N LYS A 394 51.34 -7.08 -36.90
CA LYS A 394 50.83 -5.73 -37.18
C LYS A 394 49.88 -5.18 -36.11
N ALA A 395 49.79 -5.84 -34.95
CA ALA A 395 48.81 -5.48 -33.93
C ALA A 395 48.96 -4.05 -33.39
N LEU A 396 50.20 -3.55 -33.33
CA LEU A 396 50.54 -2.21 -32.84
C LEU A 396 50.69 -1.17 -33.95
N ASP A 397 50.46 -1.53 -35.22
CA ASP A 397 50.53 -0.60 -36.35
C ASP A 397 49.65 0.66 -36.19
N PRO A 398 48.41 0.59 -35.62
CA PRO A 398 47.61 1.79 -35.37
C PRO A 398 48.32 2.82 -34.48
N TYR A 399 49.01 2.37 -33.43
CA TYR A 399 49.79 3.26 -32.57
C TYR A 399 51.07 3.72 -33.26
N ARG A 400 51.77 2.82 -33.96
CA ARG A 400 52.99 3.15 -34.70
C ARG A 400 52.75 4.23 -35.75
N LEU A 401 51.67 4.09 -36.53
CA LEU A 401 51.28 5.07 -37.55
C LEU A 401 50.83 6.40 -36.94
N ALA A 402 50.10 6.37 -35.82
CA ALA A 402 49.71 7.59 -35.11
C ALA A 402 50.92 8.39 -34.61
N ILE A 403 51.89 7.70 -34.00
CA ILE A 403 53.15 8.30 -33.49
C ILE A 403 53.96 8.89 -34.65
N GLU A 404 54.13 8.16 -35.76
CA GLU A 404 54.85 8.67 -36.93
C GLU A 404 54.13 9.88 -37.57
N THR A 405 52.80 9.84 -37.70
CA THR A 405 52.01 10.97 -38.22
C THR A 405 52.17 12.21 -37.33
N GLN A 406 52.17 12.03 -36.01
CA GLN A 406 52.38 13.13 -35.05
C GLN A 406 53.82 13.65 -35.09
N ARG A 407 54.83 12.79 -35.29
CA ARG A 407 56.23 13.19 -35.51
C ARG A 407 56.45 13.96 -36.81
N GLU A 408 55.83 13.53 -37.91
CA GLU A 408 55.87 14.28 -39.16
C GLU A 408 55.17 15.64 -39.06
N SER A 409 54.10 15.71 -38.25
CA SER A 409 53.39 16.96 -37.97
C SER A 409 54.25 17.90 -37.13
N LEU A 410 54.94 17.38 -36.09
CA LEU A 410 55.94 18.09 -35.29
C LEU A 410 57.02 18.79 -36.13
N ALA A 411 57.49 18.14 -37.21
CA ALA A 411 58.49 18.70 -38.11
C ALA A 411 57.98 19.87 -38.99
N LYS A 412 56.66 20.08 -39.06
CA LYS A 412 56.00 21.09 -39.92
C LYS A 412 55.33 22.21 -39.13
N ILE A 413 55.39 22.18 -37.79
CA ILE A 413 54.72 23.14 -36.91
C ILE A 413 55.34 24.53 -37.08
N THR A 414 54.49 25.52 -37.37
CA THR A 414 54.90 26.94 -37.49
C THR A 414 54.16 27.85 -36.52
N LYS A 415 53.09 27.38 -35.86
CA LYS A 415 52.30 28.13 -34.88
C LYS A 415 52.20 27.40 -33.55
N THR A 416 52.14 28.16 -32.45
CA THR A 416 52.01 27.62 -31.08
C THR A 416 50.74 26.82 -30.85
N ALA A 417 49.61 27.20 -31.48
CA ALA A 417 48.35 26.45 -31.35
C ALA A 417 48.41 25.04 -31.97
N GLU A 418 49.19 24.86 -33.05
CA GLU A 418 49.42 23.55 -33.70
C GLU A 418 50.33 22.65 -32.85
N ALA A 419 51.24 23.26 -32.07
CA ALA A 419 52.06 22.56 -31.08
C ALA A 419 51.22 22.00 -29.92
N ASP A 420 50.28 22.78 -29.39
CA ASP A 420 49.40 22.34 -28.30
C ASP A 420 48.47 21.19 -28.73
N GLU A 421 47.94 21.23 -29.96
CA GLU A 421 47.06 20.18 -30.49
C GLU A 421 47.84 18.88 -30.74
N THR A 422 49.05 18.98 -31.28
CA THR A 422 49.92 17.81 -31.48
C THR A 422 50.39 17.23 -30.15
N GLY A 423 50.69 18.08 -29.16
CA GLY A 423 51.04 17.68 -27.79
C GLY A 423 49.92 16.87 -27.12
N LYS A 424 48.67 17.35 -27.17
CA LYS A 424 47.51 16.59 -26.66
C LYS A 424 47.35 15.22 -27.32
N GLY A 425 47.62 15.14 -28.63
CA GLY A 425 47.57 13.88 -29.37
C GLY A 425 48.62 12.87 -28.91
N LEU A 426 49.83 13.33 -28.59
CA LEU A 426 50.92 12.49 -28.06
C LEU A 426 50.65 12.08 -26.60
N ASP A 427 50.16 13.00 -25.77
CA ASP A 427 49.76 12.71 -24.39
C ASP A 427 48.66 11.65 -24.33
N GLN A 428 47.70 11.72 -25.25
CA GLN A 428 46.64 10.73 -25.37
C GLN A 428 47.19 9.36 -25.82
N ALA A 429 48.06 9.32 -26.83
CA ALA A 429 48.71 8.08 -27.25
C ALA A 429 49.56 7.45 -26.13
N GLY A 430 50.25 8.28 -25.34
CA GLY A 430 50.99 7.85 -24.15
C GLY A 430 50.06 7.23 -23.10
N SER A 431 48.97 7.92 -22.76
CA SER A 431 47.97 7.43 -21.80
C SER A 431 47.33 6.11 -22.25
N GLU A 432 47.05 5.96 -23.55
CA GLU A 432 46.49 4.73 -24.13
C GLU A 432 47.49 3.56 -24.11
N LEU A 433 48.78 3.83 -24.34
CA LEU A 433 49.85 2.82 -24.22
C LEU A 433 50.12 2.43 -22.77
N GLU A 434 50.08 3.37 -21.82
CA GLU A 434 50.22 3.08 -20.39
C GLU A 434 49.04 2.23 -19.89
N LEU A 435 47.82 2.57 -20.32
CA LEU A 435 46.62 1.75 -20.07
C LEU A 435 46.75 0.35 -20.71
N LEU A 436 47.31 0.26 -21.92
CA LEU A 436 47.58 -1.03 -22.57
C LEU A 436 48.58 -1.87 -21.76
N ILE A 437 49.63 -1.26 -21.19
CA ILE A 437 50.58 -1.94 -20.30
C ILE A 437 49.88 -2.42 -19.02
N ASP A 438 49.08 -1.58 -18.35
CA ASP A 438 48.33 -1.96 -17.15
C ASP A 438 47.33 -3.09 -17.44
N ILE A 439 46.64 -3.01 -18.57
CA ILE A 439 45.73 -4.06 -19.03
C ILE A 439 46.52 -5.36 -19.27
N VAL A 440 47.57 -5.35 -20.10
CA VAL A 440 48.37 -6.53 -20.44
C VAL A 440 49.03 -7.14 -19.21
N GLY A 441 49.50 -6.31 -18.26
CA GLY A 441 50.06 -6.77 -16.99
C GLY A 441 49.06 -7.48 -16.09
N ASN A 442 47.76 -7.15 -16.20
CA ASN A 442 46.68 -7.79 -15.46
C ASN A 442 45.97 -8.92 -16.24
N LEU A 443 46.29 -9.11 -17.53
CA LEU A 443 45.77 -10.22 -18.33
C LEU A 443 46.34 -11.54 -17.83
N ARG A 444 45.47 -12.53 -17.63
CA ARG A 444 45.88 -13.92 -17.37
C ARG A 444 46.33 -14.58 -18.67
N ILE A 445 47.58 -14.34 -19.05
CA ILE A 445 48.22 -14.99 -20.19
C ILE A 445 48.82 -16.32 -19.72
N GLN A 446 48.46 -17.43 -20.37
CA GLN A 446 48.94 -18.77 -19.99
C GLN A 446 50.44 -18.98 -20.24
N ASP A 447 51.01 -18.22 -21.17
CA ASP A 447 52.40 -18.32 -21.61
C ASP A 447 53.18 -17.05 -21.22
N ALA A 448 54.04 -17.17 -20.20
CA ALA A 448 54.86 -16.07 -19.69
C ALA A 448 55.81 -15.48 -20.74
N THR A 449 56.20 -16.27 -21.75
CA THR A 449 57.04 -15.82 -22.86
C THR A 449 56.28 -14.90 -23.81
N GLN A 450 54.99 -15.16 -24.05
CA GLN A 450 54.11 -14.29 -24.85
C GLN A 450 53.84 -12.95 -24.15
N THR A 451 53.58 -12.97 -22.84
CA THR A 451 53.44 -11.75 -22.03
C THR A 451 54.65 -10.85 -22.15
N THR A 452 55.85 -11.43 -22.05
CA THR A 452 57.11 -10.69 -22.12
C THR A 452 57.31 -10.05 -23.50
N ALA A 453 57.04 -10.79 -24.59
CA ALA A 453 57.15 -10.27 -25.95
C ALA A 453 56.17 -9.12 -26.25
N ILE A 454 54.93 -9.22 -25.74
CA ILE A 454 53.92 -8.17 -25.88
C ILE A 454 54.36 -6.92 -25.09
N ILE A 455 54.78 -7.08 -23.83
CA ILE A 455 55.23 -5.95 -23.00
C ILE A 455 56.47 -5.27 -23.59
N GLU A 456 57.45 -6.03 -24.10
CA GLU A 456 58.62 -5.47 -24.76
C GLU A 456 58.25 -4.67 -26.03
N SER A 457 57.32 -5.20 -26.84
CA SER A 457 56.85 -4.52 -28.05
C SER A 457 56.14 -3.21 -27.74
N ILE A 458 55.32 -3.17 -26.69
CA ILE A 458 54.63 -1.96 -26.23
C ILE A 458 55.64 -0.98 -25.62
N SER A 459 56.56 -1.46 -24.78
CA SER A 459 57.58 -0.64 -24.12
C SER A 459 58.54 -0.01 -25.13
N SER A 460 58.89 -0.71 -26.21
CA SER A 460 59.69 -0.17 -27.32
C SER A 460 58.95 0.95 -28.04
N LEU A 461 57.63 0.80 -28.26
CA LEU A 461 56.80 1.85 -28.86
C LEU A 461 56.69 3.07 -27.93
N TYR A 462 56.54 2.84 -26.63
CA TYR A 462 56.49 3.89 -25.60
C TYR A 462 57.80 4.67 -25.49
N ALA A 463 58.95 3.97 -25.59
CA ALA A 463 60.26 4.59 -25.67
C ALA A 463 60.43 5.44 -26.93
N THR A 464 59.79 5.06 -28.03
CA THR A 464 59.79 5.82 -29.29
C THR A 464 58.93 7.08 -29.22
N LEU A 465 57.85 7.06 -28.43
CA LEU A 465 57.01 8.24 -28.16
C LEU A 465 57.76 9.30 -27.32
N ASN A 466 58.54 8.84 -26.33
CA ASN A 466 59.25 9.70 -25.37
C ASN A 466 60.62 10.19 -25.83
N GLY A 467 61.19 9.58 -26.88
CA GLY A 467 62.45 10.00 -27.51
C GLY A 467 62.19 10.88 -28.71
#